data_AF-A0A0L0D5P6-F1
#
_entry.id   AF-A0A0L0D5P6-F1
#
_cell.length_a   1.000
_cell.length_b   1.000
_cell.length_c   1.000
_cell.angle_alpha   90.00
_cell.angle_beta   90.00
_cell.angle_gamma   90.00
#
_symmetry.space_group_name_H-M   'P 1'
#
loop_
_entity.id
_entity.type
_entity.pdbx_description
1 polymer ?
#
loop_
_entity_poly.entity_id
_entity_poly.type
_entity_poly.pdbx_seq_one_letter_code
_entity_poly.pdbx_strand_id
1 'polypeptide(L)'
;MADLVGASSPSKRKRDCGEEGSSASRESKVARLLAGTTGEHVKTNSISARPKATATRVVRIRRKGGKVVVDCDVYIGRNMFMGGWRLKRSKWANPFSVKSAGSHAAACAAYERYVRAQPDLMAALSELNGKTLGCWCKPKPCHGDVLVKLVAEAGRLVPEQCEE
;
A
#
# COMPACT_ATOMS: atom_id res chain seq x y z
N MET A 1 -33.57 40.79 22.88
CA MET A 1 -34.08 40.49 21.52
C MET A 1 -33.92 39.00 21.27
N ALA A 2 -34.90 38.24 21.74
CA ALA A 2 -35.14 36.87 21.31
C ALA A 2 -35.98 36.92 20.03
N ASP A 3 -35.82 35.94 19.14
CA ASP A 3 -36.83 35.32 18.24
C ASP A 3 -36.06 34.53 17.16
N LEU A 4 -36.03 33.19 17.16
CA LEU A 4 -37.07 32.21 16.80
C LEU A 4 -37.37 32.13 15.28
N VAL A 5 -36.79 31.12 14.62
CA VAL A 5 -37.36 30.34 13.49
C VAL A 5 -36.58 29.01 13.45
N GLY A 6 -37.12 27.80 13.62
CA GLY A 6 -38.36 27.20 13.07
C GLY A 6 -38.10 26.79 11.60
N ALA A 7 -38.21 25.56 11.11
CA ALA A 7 -38.78 24.31 11.60
C ALA A 7 -38.39 23.12 10.67
N SER A 8 -38.47 21.90 11.24
CA SER A 8 -39.02 20.63 10.73
C SER A 8 -38.65 19.97 9.37
N SER A 9 -38.35 18.67 9.49
CA SER A 9 -38.15 17.58 8.50
C SER A 9 -39.28 17.35 7.48
N PRO A 10 -39.10 16.47 6.45
CA PRO A 10 -39.54 15.07 6.63
C PRO A 10 -38.79 13.97 5.83
N SER A 11 -38.94 12.75 6.35
CA SER A 11 -38.62 11.43 5.80
C SER A 11 -39.46 11.02 4.57
N LYS A 12 -38.93 10.10 3.72
CA LYS A 12 -39.57 9.07 2.85
C LYS A 12 -38.56 8.72 1.71
N ARG A 13 -38.40 7.52 1.15
CA ARG A 13 -39.12 6.23 1.13
C ARG A 13 -38.18 5.15 0.55
N LYS A 14 -38.36 3.92 1.01
CA LYS A 14 -37.92 2.66 0.37
C LYS A 14 -38.41 2.54 -1.08
N ARG A 15 -37.65 1.84 -1.92
CA ARG A 15 -38.19 0.96 -2.96
C ARG A 15 -37.39 -0.34 -2.99
N ASP A 16 -38.16 -1.41 -2.85
CA ASP A 16 -37.80 -2.82 -2.99
C ASP A 16 -38.32 -3.33 -4.33
N CYS A 17 -37.95 -4.58 -4.65
CA CYS A 17 -38.53 -5.51 -5.61
C CYS A 17 -37.84 -5.65 -6.97
N GLY A 18 -37.41 -6.89 -7.21
CA GLY A 18 -36.95 -7.46 -8.47
C GLY A 18 -36.75 -8.98 -8.34
N GLU A 19 -37.86 -9.70 -8.12
CA GLU A 19 -38.08 -11.13 -8.46
C GLU A 19 -37.87 -11.34 -9.99
N GLU A 20 -37.39 -12.47 -10.55
CA GLU A 20 -37.99 -13.81 -10.58
C GLU A 20 -37.01 -14.87 -11.16
N GLY A 21 -37.19 -16.12 -10.72
CA GLY A 21 -37.24 -17.32 -11.59
C GLY A 21 -36.03 -18.28 -11.60
N SER A 22 -36.16 -19.60 -11.83
CA SER A 22 -37.14 -20.64 -11.48
C SER A 22 -36.52 -21.99 -11.90
N SER A 23 -36.63 -22.99 -11.02
CA SER A 23 -36.81 -24.44 -11.28
C SER A 23 -35.66 -25.39 -11.71
N ALA A 24 -35.87 -26.62 -11.21
CA ALA A 24 -35.51 -27.95 -11.73
C ALA A 24 -34.11 -28.51 -11.41
N SER A 25 -33.90 -29.79 -11.11
CA SER A 25 -34.75 -30.93 -10.70
C SER A 25 -33.79 -32.12 -10.45
N ARG A 26 -34.16 -32.99 -9.51
CA ARG A 26 -33.94 -34.46 -9.51
C ARG A 26 -32.53 -35.06 -9.33
N GLU A 27 -32.49 -35.85 -8.27
CA GLU A 27 -31.57 -36.93 -7.93
C GLU A 27 -31.49 -38.02 -9.02
N SER A 28 -30.30 -38.61 -9.21
CA SER A 28 -30.16 -40.08 -9.16
C SER A 28 -28.72 -40.57 -9.16
N LYS A 29 -28.60 -41.75 -8.57
CA LYS A 29 -27.44 -42.41 -7.97
C LYS A 29 -27.09 -43.64 -8.82
N VAL A 30 -25.82 -43.90 -9.12
CA VAL A 30 -25.18 -45.24 -9.28
C VAL A 30 -23.67 -45.03 -9.56
N ALA A 31 -22.77 -45.51 -8.68
CA ALA A 31 -22.06 -46.80 -8.73
C ALA A 31 -21.04 -46.89 -9.90
N ARG A 32 -19.82 -47.42 -9.79
CA ARG A 32 -19.00 -48.04 -8.73
C ARG A 32 -17.58 -48.20 -9.34
N LEU A 33 -16.54 -48.15 -8.50
CA LEU A 33 -15.34 -49.01 -8.51
C LEU A 33 -14.35 -48.98 -9.72
N LEU A 34 -13.10 -48.51 -9.52
CA LEU A 34 -11.88 -49.33 -9.28
C LEU A 34 -10.54 -48.59 -9.53
N ALA A 35 -9.61 -48.87 -8.61
CA ALA A 35 -8.15 -49.01 -8.77
C ALA A 35 -7.26 -47.78 -9.04
N GLY A 36 -6.21 -47.66 -8.21
CA GLY A 36 -5.07 -46.78 -8.47
C GLY A 36 -4.22 -46.46 -7.24
N THR A 37 -3.68 -47.47 -6.56
CA THR A 37 -2.62 -47.29 -5.56
C THR A 37 -1.30 -46.97 -6.25
N THR A 38 -0.76 -45.77 -6.03
CA THR A 38 0.69 -45.57 -5.86
C THR A 38 0.88 -44.34 -4.99
N GLY A 39 1.41 -44.56 -3.78
CA GLY A 39 1.82 -43.48 -2.89
C GLY A 39 2.90 -42.66 -3.57
N GLU A 40 2.58 -41.42 -3.89
CA GLU A 40 3.58 -40.44 -4.26
C GLU A 40 4.04 -39.75 -2.98
N HIS A 41 5.22 -40.17 -2.55
CA HIS A 41 5.99 -39.58 -1.48
C HIS A 41 6.27 -38.12 -1.83
N VAL A 42 5.41 -37.19 -1.41
CA VAL A 42 5.70 -35.76 -1.53
C VAL A 42 6.86 -35.48 -0.58
N LYS A 43 8.06 -35.41 -1.14
CA LYS A 43 9.25 -34.95 -0.42
C LYS A 43 8.97 -33.51 0.01
N THR A 44 8.58 -33.32 1.27
CA THR A 44 8.63 -32.02 1.94
C THR A 44 10.10 -31.69 2.22
N ASN A 45 10.86 -31.45 1.16
CA ASN A 45 12.13 -30.74 1.19
C ASN A 45 11.86 -29.44 0.41
N SER A 46 12.24 -28.26 0.85
CA SER A 46 13.25 -27.90 1.83
C SER A 46 13.27 -26.38 1.87
N ILE A 47 13.47 -25.82 3.07
CA ILE A 47 14.07 -24.50 3.31
C ILE A 47 13.30 -23.36 2.66
N SER A 48 12.36 -22.80 3.42
CA SER A 48 11.96 -21.40 3.25
C SER A 48 13.21 -20.55 3.44
N ALA A 49 13.93 -20.30 2.35
CA ALA A 49 15.01 -19.35 2.31
C ALA A 49 14.38 -18.01 2.66
N ARG A 50 14.50 -17.60 3.92
CA ARG A 50 14.10 -16.28 4.39
C ARG A 50 14.74 -15.30 3.41
N PRO A 51 13.96 -14.58 2.58
CA PRO A 51 14.56 -13.68 1.60
C PRO A 51 15.46 -12.75 2.39
N LYS A 52 16.75 -12.68 2.02
CA LYS A 52 17.67 -11.71 2.61
C LYS A 52 16.97 -10.37 2.59
N ALA A 53 16.76 -9.77 3.77
CA ALA A 53 16.08 -8.50 3.89
C ALA A 53 16.86 -7.47 3.05
N THR A 54 16.36 -7.19 1.84
CA THR A 54 16.91 -6.14 1.01
C THR A 54 16.74 -4.83 1.76
N ALA A 55 17.70 -3.92 1.68
CA ALA A 55 17.51 -2.60 2.25
C ALA A 55 16.45 -1.84 1.43
N THR A 56 15.59 -1.08 2.12
CA THR A 56 14.65 -0.15 1.48
C THR A 56 15.45 0.85 0.64
N ARG A 57 15.07 1.02 -0.62
CA ARG A 57 15.78 1.91 -1.55
C ARG A 57 14.80 2.77 -2.34
N VAL A 58 15.25 3.92 -2.83
CA VAL A 58 14.44 4.82 -3.66
C VAL A 58 14.92 4.76 -5.11
N VAL A 59 13.99 4.56 -6.03
CA VAL A 59 14.26 4.57 -7.47
C VAL A 59 13.49 5.67 -8.17
N ARG A 60 14.08 6.17 -9.26
CA ARG A 60 13.39 7.07 -10.18
C ARG A 60 12.58 6.25 -11.17
N ILE A 61 11.26 6.24 -11.02
CA ILE A 61 10.40 5.50 -11.94
C ILE A 61 10.37 6.14 -13.33
N ARG A 62 10.42 5.31 -14.37
CA ARG A 62 10.53 5.75 -15.76
C ARG A 62 9.76 4.81 -16.70
N ARG A 63 9.17 5.40 -17.74
CA ARG A 63 8.58 4.69 -18.88
C ARG A 63 9.22 5.14 -20.18
N LYS A 64 9.35 4.20 -21.12
CA LYS A 64 9.84 4.45 -22.48
C LYS A 64 8.97 3.65 -23.45
N GLY A 65 8.37 4.31 -24.45
CA GLY A 65 7.52 3.65 -25.44
C GLY A 65 6.34 2.88 -24.84
N GLY A 66 5.69 3.44 -23.81
CA GLY A 66 4.55 2.79 -23.13
C GLY A 66 4.91 1.69 -22.12
N LYS A 67 6.15 1.18 -22.11
CA LYS A 67 6.61 0.14 -21.16
C LYS A 67 7.32 0.75 -19.94
N VAL A 68 7.13 0.16 -18.76
CA VAL A 68 7.84 0.53 -17.52
C VAL A 68 9.27 0.01 -17.60
N VAL A 69 10.23 0.92 -17.52
CA VAL A 69 11.67 0.61 -17.62
C VAL A 69 12.28 0.45 -16.23
N VAL A 70 11.86 1.30 -15.30
CA VAL A 70 12.25 1.23 -13.89
C VAL A 70 10.99 1.10 -13.07
N ASP A 71 10.83 -0.07 -12.47
CA ASP A 71 9.67 -0.44 -11.66
C ASP A 71 9.92 -0.19 -10.16
N CYS A 72 8.86 -0.17 -9.37
CA CYS A 72 8.93 -0.02 -7.92
C CYS A 72 7.82 -0.81 -7.22
N ASP A 73 8.11 -1.33 -6.03
CA ASP A 73 7.12 -2.02 -5.19
C ASP A 73 6.07 -1.05 -4.63
N VAL A 74 6.53 0.11 -4.14
CA VAL A 74 5.66 1.09 -3.49
C VAL A 74 5.87 2.45 -4.09
N TYR A 75 4.80 2.99 -4.66
CA TYR A 75 4.78 4.36 -5.10
C TYR A 75 4.57 5.32 -3.92
N ILE A 76 5.45 6.31 -3.76
CA ILE A 76 5.44 7.25 -2.61
C ILE A 76 5.15 8.71 -3.01
N GLY A 77 4.81 8.96 -4.28
CA GLY A 77 4.58 10.32 -4.81
C GLY A 77 3.14 10.83 -4.70
N ARG A 78 2.91 12.01 -5.28
CA ARG A 78 1.58 12.66 -5.43
C ARG A 78 0.75 11.97 -6.53
N ASN A 79 -0.46 12.42 -6.86
CA ASN A 79 -1.16 11.81 -8.00
C ASN A 79 -0.40 12.07 -9.31
N MET A 80 -0.31 11.06 -10.18
CA MET A 80 0.25 11.21 -11.52
C MET A 80 -0.61 10.50 -12.57
N PHE A 81 -1.28 11.31 -13.38
CA PHE A 81 -2.14 10.86 -14.49
C PHE A 81 -1.57 11.16 -15.88
N MET A 82 -0.40 11.82 -15.95
CA MET A 82 0.24 12.23 -17.20
C MET A 82 1.31 11.23 -17.64
N GLY A 83 1.63 11.21 -18.94
CA GLY A 83 2.68 10.34 -19.49
C GLY A 83 2.33 8.85 -19.47
N GLY A 84 1.04 8.54 -19.57
CA GLY A 84 0.49 7.18 -19.55
C GLY A 84 0.35 6.58 -18.14
N TRP A 85 0.82 7.26 -17.09
CA TRP A 85 0.68 6.79 -15.70
C TRP A 85 -0.74 7.00 -15.18
N ARG A 86 -1.20 6.11 -14.30
CA ARG A 86 -2.46 6.23 -13.55
C ARG A 86 -2.22 5.97 -12.07
N LEU A 87 -1.30 6.74 -11.47
CA LEU A 87 -0.86 6.57 -10.09
C LEU A 87 -1.65 7.49 -9.16
N LYS A 88 -2.31 6.91 -8.15
CA LYS A 88 -3.02 7.65 -7.09
C LYS A 88 -2.03 8.19 -6.06
N ARG A 89 -2.45 9.22 -5.31
CA ARG A 89 -1.70 9.74 -4.16
C ARG A 89 -1.32 8.60 -3.22
N SER A 90 -0.06 8.53 -2.84
CA SER A 90 0.37 7.63 -1.77
C SER A 90 0.08 8.25 -0.39
N LYS A 91 -0.09 7.40 0.63
CA LYS A 91 -0.06 7.83 2.04
C LYS A 91 1.26 8.50 2.40
N TRP A 92 2.34 8.12 1.72
CA TRP A 92 3.70 8.65 1.89
C TRP A 92 4.00 9.89 1.04
N ALA A 93 2.99 10.49 0.41
CA ALA A 93 3.18 11.68 -0.42
C ALA A 93 3.56 12.89 0.45
N ASN A 94 4.66 13.57 0.10
CA ASN A 94 5.08 14.79 0.79
C ASN A 94 4.05 15.93 0.58
N PRO A 95 3.40 16.45 1.65
CA PRO A 95 2.48 17.59 1.56
C PRO A 95 3.24 18.90 1.25
N PHE A 96 4.51 19.01 1.63
CA PHE A 96 5.32 20.19 1.37
C PHE A 96 5.87 20.17 -0.06
N SER A 97 5.53 21.20 -0.81
CA SER A 97 6.07 21.42 -2.15
C SER A 97 7.40 22.18 -2.09
N VAL A 98 8.24 22.03 -3.10
CA VAL A 98 9.48 22.82 -3.22
C VAL A 98 9.15 24.32 -3.31
N LYS A 99 8.04 24.68 -3.96
CA LYS A 99 7.56 26.06 -4.06
C LYS A 99 7.19 26.65 -2.69
N SER A 100 6.55 25.87 -1.82
CA SER A 100 6.17 26.33 -0.48
C SER A 100 7.33 26.34 0.51
N ALA A 101 8.30 25.43 0.36
CA ALA A 101 9.43 25.30 1.28
C ALA A 101 10.69 26.06 0.82
N GLY A 102 10.70 26.61 -0.40
CA GLY A 102 11.84 27.30 -1.00
C GLY A 102 12.92 26.38 -1.59
N SER A 103 13.14 25.18 -1.03
CA SER A 103 14.13 24.23 -1.55
C SER A 103 13.72 22.76 -1.36
N HIS A 104 14.36 21.86 -2.10
CA HIS A 104 14.19 20.41 -1.92
C HIS A 104 14.61 19.95 -0.53
N ALA A 105 15.72 20.48 -0.02
CA ALA A 105 16.22 20.14 1.31
C ALA A 105 15.25 20.61 2.40
N ALA A 106 14.75 21.85 2.31
CA ALA A 106 13.76 22.38 3.25
C ALA A 106 12.45 21.58 3.23
N ALA A 107 11.97 21.19 2.03
CA ALA A 107 10.78 20.35 1.89
C ALA A 107 10.98 18.95 2.50
N CYS A 108 12.19 18.38 2.40
CA CYS A 108 12.52 17.08 3.01
C CYS A 108 12.63 17.20 4.53
N ALA A 109 13.26 18.26 5.05
CA ALA A 109 13.38 18.49 6.49
C ALA A 109 12.00 18.75 7.14
N ALA A 110 11.12 19.52 6.48
CA ALA A 110 9.75 19.71 6.93
C ALA A 110 8.96 18.40 6.91
N TYR A 111 9.15 17.58 5.87
CA TYR A 111 8.53 16.27 5.76
C TYR A 111 9.00 15.30 6.86
N GLU A 112 10.29 15.30 7.18
CA GLU A 112 10.85 14.48 8.25
C GLU A 112 10.20 14.79 9.61
N ARG A 113 10.06 16.09 9.93
CA ARG A 113 9.35 16.52 11.16
C ARG A 113 7.87 16.10 11.14
N TYR A 114 7.21 16.24 10.00
CA TYR A 114 5.81 15.85 9.85
C TYR A 114 5.59 14.35 10.06
N VAL A 115 6.44 13.49 9.48
CA VAL A 115 6.31 12.04 9.67
C VAL A 115 6.56 11.66 11.13
N ARG A 116 7.60 12.22 11.78
CA ARG A 116 7.85 11.95 13.21
C ARG A 116 6.75 12.43 14.14
N ALA A 117 6.05 13.52 13.77
CA ALA A 117 4.92 14.02 14.53
C ALA A 117 3.64 13.18 14.37
N GLN A 118 3.59 12.25 13.39
CA GLN A 118 2.43 11.40 13.13
C GLN A 118 2.72 9.95 13.54
N PRO A 119 2.22 9.48 14.69
CA PRO A 119 2.49 8.12 15.16
C PRO A 119 1.96 7.05 14.20
N ASP A 120 0.82 7.28 13.54
CA ASP A 120 0.23 6.33 12.58
C ASP A 120 1.15 6.10 11.37
N LEU A 121 1.78 7.18 10.87
CA LEU A 121 2.76 7.07 9.78
C LEU A 121 4.03 6.38 10.25
N MET A 122 4.50 6.66 11.46
CA MET A 122 5.67 5.99 12.04
C MET A 122 5.43 4.48 12.20
N ALA A 123 4.25 4.07 12.67
CA ALA A 123 3.89 2.65 12.80
C ALA A 123 3.86 1.95 11.42
N ALA A 124 3.36 2.64 10.40
CA ALA A 124 3.30 2.12 9.03
C ALA A 124 4.68 2.02 8.33
N LEU A 125 5.77 2.57 8.91
CA LEU A 125 7.11 2.51 8.29
C LEU A 125 7.62 1.08 8.12
N SER A 126 7.20 0.18 9.01
CA SER A 126 7.49 -1.26 8.93
C SER A 126 7.08 -1.85 7.57
N GLU A 127 5.98 -1.37 6.97
CA GLU A 127 5.53 -1.80 5.67
C GLU A 127 6.49 -1.42 4.54
N LEU A 128 7.34 -0.42 4.71
CA LEU A 128 8.31 0.00 3.71
C LEU A 128 9.63 -0.77 3.82
N ASN A 129 9.80 -1.57 4.87
CA ASN A 129 11.03 -2.30 5.11
C ASN A 129 11.30 -3.29 3.96
N GLY A 130 12.48 -3.13 3.35
CA GLY A 130 12.95 -3.89 2.20
C GLY A 130 12.24 -3.73 0.88
N LYS A 131 11.35 -2.74 0.76
CA LYS A 131 10.66 -2.41 -0.50
C LYS A 131 11.43 -1.39 -1.34
N THR A 132 11.20 -1.43 -2.65
CA THR A 132 11.68 -0.42 -3.60
C THR A 132 10.65 0.70 -3.72
N LEU A 133 11.03 1.90 -3.28
CA LEU A 133 10.17 3.07 -3.27
C LEU A 133 10.31 3.87 -4.57
N GLY A 134 9.20 4.08 -5.28
CA GLY A 134 9.16 4.83 -6.52
C GLY A 134 8.87 6.32 -6.32
N CYS A 135 9.76 7.17 -6.85
CA CYS A 135 9.60 8.63 -6.84
C CYS A 135 10.14 9.27 -8.13
N TRP A 136 9.96 10.57 -8.34
CA TRP A 136 10.58 11.33 -9.46
C TRP A 136 11.59 12.40 -9.03
N CYS A 137 11.79 12.63 -7.72
CA CYS A 137 12.62 13.74 -7.26
C CYS A 137 14.12 13.53 -7.56
N LYS A 138 14.60 12.28 -7.66
CA LYS A 138 16.02 11.99 -7.94
C LYS A 138 16.46 12.58 -9.28
N PRO A 139 17.67 13.19 -9.38
CA PRO A 139 18.80 13.10 -8.43
C PRO A 139 18.80 14.12 -7.27
N LYS A 140 17.82 15.04 -7.21
CA LYS A 140 17.73 16.03 -6.13
C LYS A 140 17.32 15.37 -4.80
N PRO A 141 17.47 16.06 -3.64
CA PRO A 141 16.97 15.55 -2.37
C PRO A 141 15.50 15.10 -2.50
N CYS A 142 15.25 13.86 -2.10
CA CYS A 142 13.97 13.19 -2.26
C CYS A 142 13.36 12.91 -0.90
N HIS A 143 12.05 13.07 -0.78
CA HIS A 143 11.33 12.69 0.45
C HIS A 143 11.41 11.18 0.72
N GLY A 144 11.65 10.36 -0.31
CA GLY A 144 11.91 8.93 -0.14
C GLY A 144 13.19 8.65 0.65
N ASP A 145 14.22 9.51 0.56
CA ASP A 145 15.45 9.35 1.34
C ASP A 145 15.17 9.51 2.84
N VAL A 146 14.24 10.41 3.19
CA VAL A 146 13.75 10.57 4.56
C VAL A 146 13.05 9.30 5.04
N LEU A 147 12.21 8.67 4.21
CA LEU A 147 11.55 7.41 4.58
C LEU A 147 12.55 6.28 4.79
N VAL A 148 13.56 6.14 3.91
CA VAL A 148 14.63 5.15 4.08
C VAL A 148 15.37 5.35 5.39
N LYS A 149 15.71 6.61 5.73
CA LYS A 149 16.34 6.96 7.00
C LYS A 149 15.47 6.55 8.19
N LEU A 150 14.20 6.92 8.19
CA LEU A 150 13.26 6.61 9.27
C LEU A 150 13.02 5.10 9.42
N VAL A 151 12.93 4.36 8.31
CA VAL A 151 12.82 2.88 8.33
C VAL A 151 14.06 2.25 8.96
N ALA A 152 15.26 2.74 8.60
CA ALA A 152 16.51 2.25 9.17
C ALA A 152 16.65 2.61 10.67
N GLU A 153 16.12 3.75 11.10
CA GLU A 153 16.03 4.11 12.53
C GLU A 153 15.05 3.19 13.27
N ALA A 154 13.84 3.00 12.74
CA ALA A 154 12.82 2.13 13.32
C ALA A 154 13.27 0.66 13.41
N GLY A 155 13.96 0.15 12.38
CA GLY A 155 14.49 -1.22 12.36
C GLY A 155 15.67 -1.45 13.31
N ARG A 156 16.38 -0.38 13.72
CA ARG A 156 17.45 -0.45 14.73
C ARG A 156 16.94 -0.37 16.17
N LEU A 157 15.71 0.10 16.37
CA LEU A 157 15.08 0.25 17.68
C LEU A 157 14.27 -0.98 18.10
N VAL A 158 14.40 -2.12 17.42
CA VAL A 158 13.87 -3.38 17.95
C VAL A 158 14.76 -3.77 19.13
N PRO A 159 14.31 -3.64 20.39
CA PRO A 159 15.02 -4.25 21.49
C PRO A 159 14.96 -5.75 21.25
N GLU A 160 16.07 -6.47 21.44
CA GLU A 160 16.00 -7.89 21.73
C GLU A 160 14.89 -8.12 22.77
N GLN A 161 13.88 -8.89 22.39
CA GLN A 161 12.92 -9.38 23.37
C GLN A 161 13.65 -10.45 24.16
N CYS A 162 14.15 -10.09 25.35
CA CYS A 162 14.46 -11.09 26.37
C CYS A 162 13.10 -11.65 26.82
N GLU A 163 12.75 -12.81 26.26
CA GLU A 163 11.67 -13.65 26.73
C GLU A 163 12.12 -14.29 28.06
N GLU A 164 11.38 -14.05 29.14
CA GLU A 164 11.51 -14.77 30.42
C GLU A 164 10.13 -15.24 30.89
#